data_AF-A0A7C9RPP8-F1
#
_entry.id   AF-A0A7C9RPP8-F1
#
_cell.length_a   1.000
_cell.length_b   1.000
_cell.length_c   1.000
_cell.angle_alpha   90.00
_cell.angle_beta   90.00
_cell.angle_gamma   90.00
#
_symmetry.space_group_name_H-M   'P 1'
#
loop_
_entity.id
_entity.type
_entity.pdbx_description
1 polymer ?
#
loop_
_entity_poly.entity_id
_entity_poly.type
_entity_poly.pdbx_seq_one_letter_code
_entity_poly.pdbx_strand_id
1 'polypeptide(L)'
;MRPNADGGWVRDLLQTAAWAGLAFLAVVAVVVGFAVHTIASMGLPDIDDWSLRGSLAGDEALLDRAEEVWRASGGPGVPDGDVDPLYAERSSSLAVNTVLVVMAGYTADDRPVVAFVTSPATTGTPGTEQLFVRAVSFPEEQPLAVGFVAATQDPADAAFPNGGSLAFALAKPETTSVMVSTTVPGPRETGPLGDTYWRFLPRGAGAWNSQINGVESGETPMWPAAGLRDAPQTRTATVSVTTARYPAPAAGDLLMTQYRLFGVVKDASGEVDVGAATWAAHGEVRTDSGIPGLLTALPTGHLRFMPTGPGTITENDEVLFTSKANPAVVVRVGLMFSHDGDWRVDRPGYPPYVANQEVQVVTPRGR
;
A
#
# COMPACT_ATOMS: atom_id res chain seq x y z
N MET A 1 -0.47 -71.83 50.89
CA MET A 1 -1.07 -71.22 49.69
C MET A 1 -0.98 -69.70 49.80
N ARG A 2 -0.16 -69.06 48.96
CA ARG A 2 -0.30 -67.66 48.58
C ARG A 2 -0.33 -67.64 47.05
N PRO A 3 -1.31 -66.99 46.39
CA PRO A 3 -1.38 -66.98 44.95
C PRO A 3 -0.34 -66.02 44.38
N ASN A 4 0.52 -66.52 43.48
CA ASN A 4 1.30 -65.67 42.59
C ASN A 4 0.33 -65.08 41.56
N ALA A 5 0.06 -63.79 41.69
CA ALA A 5 -0.59 -63.01 40.64
C ALA A 5 0.49 -62.52 39.68
N ASP A 6 0.68 -63.24 38.58
CA ASP A 6 1.59 -62.86 37.50
C ASP A 6 1.02 -61.63 36.75
N GLY A 7 1.65 -60.47 36.97
CA GLY A 7 1.32 -59.17 36.37
C GLY A 7 1.70 -59.03 34.88
N GLY A 8 1.74 -60.13 34.12
CA GLY A 8 2.11 -60.11 32.70
C GLY A 8 1.09 -59.36 31.82
N TRP A 9 -0.20 -59.50 32.11
CA TRP A 9 -1.27 -58.91 31.30
C TRP A 9 -1.29 -57.37 31.35
N VAL A 10 -0.87 -56.76 32.47
CA VAL A 10 -0.78 -55.30 32.60
C VAL A 10 0.35 -54.76 31.72
N ARG A 11 1.43 -55.52 31.56
CA ARG A 11 2.60 -55.13 30.76
C ARG A 11 2.29 -55.16 29.27
N ASP A 12 1.58 -56.19 28.80
CA ASP A 12 1.16 -56.31 27.39
C ASP A 12 0.13 -55.24 27.00
N LEU A 13 -0.75 -54.86 27.93
CA LEU A 13 -1.78 -53.84 27.69
C LEU A 13 -1.16 -52.43 27.60
N LEU A 14 -0.16 -52.14 28.44
CA LEU A 14 0.61 -50.89 28.36
C LEU A 14 1.46 -50.80 27.10
N GLN A 15 2.05 -51.92 26.67
CA GLN A 15 2.88 -51.95 25.47
C GLN A 15 2.05 -51.78 24.20
N THR A 16 0.86 -52.39 24.14
CA THR A 16 -0.08 -52.22 23.02
C THR A 16 -0.62 -50.80 22.93
N ALA A 17 -0.94 -50.17 24.08
CA ALA A 17 -1.36 -48.77 24.12
C ALA A 17 -0.26 -47.81 23.66
N ALA A 18 1.01 -48.08 24.01
CA ALA A 18 2.16 -47.28 23.56
C ALA A 18 2.35 -47.36 22.03
N TRP A 19 2.25 -48.56 21.44
CA TRP A 19 2.35 -48.73 19.98
C TRP A 19 1.19 -48.09 19.24
N ALA A 20 -0.04 -48.19 19.76
CA ALA A 20 -1.20 -47.52 19.18
C ALA A 20 -1.07 -45.98 19.23
N GLY A 21 -0.55 -45.43 20.33
CA GLY A 21 -0.27 -43.99 20.46
C GLY A 21 0.80 -43.50 19.48
N LEU A 22 1.88 -44.27 19.28
CA LEU A 22 2.93 -43.97 18.31
C LEU A 22 2.44 -44.03 16.86
N ALA A 23 1.63 -45.04 16.52
CA ALA A 23 1.03 -45.15 15.20
C ALA A 23 0.07 -43.99 14.92
N PHE A 24 -0.73 -43.58 15.90
CA PHE A 24 -1.62 -42.43 15.78
C PHE A 24 -0.84 -41.12 15.60
N LEU A 25 0.23 -40.90 16.36
CA LEU A 25 1.11 -39.73 16.19
C LEU A 25 1.80 -39.70 14.82
N ALA A 26 2.23 -40.86 14.30
CA ALA A 26 2.82 -40.94 12.97
C ALA A 26 1.80 -40.62 11.88
N VAL A 27 0.56 -41.11 11.99
CA VAL A 27 -0.52 -40.78 11.05
C VAL A 27 -0.89 -39.30 11.13
N VAL A 28 -1.01 -38.73 12.33
CA VAL A 28 -1.25 -37.29 12.51
C VAL A 28 -0.10 -36.47 11.94
N ALA A 29 1.16 -36.86 12.14
CA ALA A 29 2.31 -36.17 11.57
C ALA A 29 2.34 -36.25 10.03
N VAL A 30 1.93 -37.38 9.44
CA VAL A 30 1.82 -37.52 7.98
C VAL A 30 0.64 -36.71 7.44
N VAL A 31 -0.51 -36.69 8.12
CA VAL A 31 -1.68 -35.90 7.71
C VAL A 31 -1.43 -34.40 7.88
N VAL A 32 -0.76 -33.98 8.95
CA VAL A 32 -0.33 -32.59 9.14
C VAL A 32 0.75 -32.24 8.12
N GLY A 33 1.69 -33.14 7.84
CA GLY A 33 2.70 -32.97 6.78
C GLY A 33 2.06 -32.82 5.40
N PHE A 34 1.06 -33.64 5.08
CA PHE A 34 0.30 -33.53 3.83
C PHE A 34 -0.56 -32.28 3.80
N ALA A 35 -1.23 -31.91 4.89
CA ALA A 35 -2.03 -30.69 4.95
C ALA A 35 -1.17 -29.42 4.84
N VAL A 36 0.00 -29.38 5.50
CA VAL A 36 0.97 -28.29 5.37
C VAL A 36 1.58 -28.27 3.98
N HIS A 37 1.87 -29.43 3.37
CA HIS A 37 2.39 -29.48 2.00
C HIS A 37 1.32 -29.16 0.95
N THR A 38 0.04 -29.51 1.17
CA THR A 38 -1.08 -29.21 0.28
C THR A 38 -1.56 -27.76 0.41
N ILE A 39 -1.45 -27.15 1.60
CA ILE A 39 -1.67 -25.70 1.80
C ILE A 39 -0.49 -24.91 1.24
N ALA A 40 0.75 -25.41 1.36
CA ALA A 40 1.91 -24.83 0.70
C ALA A 40 1.94 -25.06 -0.83
N SER A 41 1.26 -26.10 -1.33
CA SER A 41 1.18 -26.41 -2.78
C SER A 41 -0.08 -25.86 -3.48
N MET A 42 -1.00 -25.22 -2.76
CA MET A 42 -1.95 -24.28 -3.37
C MET A 42 -1.23 -22.95 -3.59
N GLY A 43 -0.09 -23.01 -4.28
CA GLY A 43 0.76 -21.86 -4.55
C GLY A 43 -0.07 -20.78 -5.22
N LEU A 44 -0.37 -19.73 -4.46
CA LEU A 44 -0.94 -18.52 -5.04
C LEU A 44 0.09 -18.03 -6.07
N PRO A 45 -0.31 -17.77 -7.32
CA PRO A 45 0.64 -17.40 -8.36
C PRO A 45 1.44 -16.18 -7.95
N ASP A 46 2.76 -16.27 -8.12
CA ASP A 46 3.68 -15.14 -7.98
C ASP A 46 3.35 -14.10 -9.05
N ILE A 47 3.91 -12.90 -8.96
CA ILE A 47 3.61 -11.85 -9.93
C ILE A 47 4.03 -12.24 -11.36
N ASP A 48 5.05 -13.07 -11.51
CA ASP A 48 5.53 -13.55 -12.81
C ASP A 48 4.61 -14.62 -13.43
N ASP A 49 3.73 -15.22 -12.63
CA ASP A 49 2.72 -16.15 -13.12
C ASP A 49 1.50 -15.42 -13.71
N TRP A 50 1.46 -14.08 -13.65
CA TRP A 50 0.31 -13.31 -14.13
C TRP A 50 0.29 -13.27 -15.64
N SER A 51 -0.77 -13.80 -16.24
CA SER A 51 -0.94 -13.75 -17.69
C SER A 51 -1.08 -12.31 -18.20
N LEU A 52 -0.39 -12.03 -19.31
CA LEU A 52 -0.49 -10.79 -20.06
C LEU A 52 -1.95 -10.54 -20.51
N ARG A 53 -2.47 -9.36 -20.20
CA ARG A 53 -3.84 -8.93 -20.54
C ARG A 53 -3.88 -7.59 -21.27
N GLY A 54 -5.07 -7.23 -21.78
CA GLY A 54 -5.34 -5.96 -22.44
C GLY A 54 -5.27 -6.02 -23.96
N SER A 55 -5.88 -5.04 -24.62
CA SER A 55 -6.04 -5.04 -26.09
C SER A 55 -4.73 -4.88 -26.86
N LEU A 56 -3.65 -4.45 -26.20
CA LEU A 56 -2.32 -4.29 -26.78
C LEU A 56 -1.36 -5.42 -26.42
N ALA A 57 -1.84 -6.49 -25.79
CA ALA A 57 -1.02 -7.65 -25.41
C ALA A 57 -0.25 -8.28 -26.60
N GLY A 58 -0.77 -8.16 -27.83
CA GLY A 58 -0.12 -8.69 -29.03
C GLY A 58 0.82 -7.70 -29.76
N ASP A 59 1.04 -6.50 -29.23
CA ASP A 59 1.91 -5.48 -29.85
C ASP A 59 3.35 -5.62 -29.31
N GLU A 60 4.07 -6.63 -29.79
CA GLU A 60 5.45 -6.95 -29.35
C GLU A 60 6.38 -5.73 -29.42
N ALA A 61 6.27 -4.91 -30.48
CA ALA A 61 7.10 -3.71 -30.64
C ALA A 61 6.80 -2.63 -29.58
N LEU A 62 5.57 -2.54 -29.08
CA LEU A 62 5.26 -1.68 -27.93
C LEU A 62 5.88 -2.23 -26.64
N LEU A 63 5.79 -3.54 -26.41
CA LEU A 63 6.33 -4.20 -25.21
C LEU A 63 7.85 -4.05 -25.14
N ASP A 64 8.56 -4.33 -26.24
CA ASP A 64 10.02 -4.18 -26.34
C ASP A 64 10.47 -2.74 -26.03
N ARG A 65 9.76 -1.74 -26.58
CA ARG A 65 10.07 -0.33 -26.31
C ARG A 65 9.77 0.06 -24.86
N ALA A 66 8.71 -0.50 -24.27
CA ALA A 66 8.38 -0.24 -22.88
C ALA A 66 9.49 -0.79 -21.96
N GLU A 67 9.96 -2.01 -22.22
CA GLU A 67 11.07 -2.62 -21.51
C GLU A 67 12.36 -1.82 -21.67
N GLU A 68 12.71 -1.41 -22.90
CA GLU A 68 13.89 -0.58 -23.17
C GLU A 68 13.85 0.71 -22.35
N VAL A 69 12.69 1.38 -22.31
CA VAL A 69 12.48 2.60 -21.52
C VAL A 69 12.61 2.34 -20.02
N TRP A 70 12.11 1.21 -19.53
CA TRP A 70 12.25 0.85 -18.11
C TRP A 70 13.72 0.61 -17.73
N ARG A 71 14.44 -0.20 -18.51
CA ARG A 71 15.86 -0.48 -18.30
C ARG A 71 16.72 0.78 -18.41
N ALA A 72 16.41 1.66 -19.37
CA ALA A 72 17.14 2.90 -19.59
C ALA A 72 16.85 3.99 -18.55
N SER A 73 15.83 3.83 -17.70
CA SER A 73 15.42 4.86 -16.74
C SER A 73 16.50 5.20 -15.71
N GLY A 74 17.41 4.27 -15.41
CA GLY A 74 18.48 4.43 -14.41
C GLY A 74 17.98 4.75 -12.99
N GLY A 75 16.67 4.60 -12.76
CA GLY A 75 16.00 4.92 -11.51
C GLY A 75 16.01 3.75 -10.51
N PRO A 76 15.42 3.94 -9.32
CA PRO A 76 15.16 2.82 -8.42
C PRO A 76 14.25 1.79 -9.10
N GLY A 77 14.56 0.49 -8.92
CA GLY A 77 13.76 -0.60 -9.45
C GLY A 77 13.92 -0.87 -10.95
N VAL A 78 15.12 -0.62 -11.49
CA VAL A 78 15.52 -1.16 -12.80
C VAL A 78 15.64 -2.68 -12.69
N PRO A 79 15.07 -3.45 -13.63
CA PRO A 79 15.09 -4.91 -13.54
C PRO A 79 16.46 -5.44 -13.96
N ASP A 80 16.92 -6.47 -13.24
CA ASP A 80 18.07 -7.31 -13.54
C ASP A 80 17.55 -8.68 -13.98
N GLY A 81 17.90 -9.10 -15.20
CA GLY A 81 17.34 -10.32 -15.81
C GLY A 81 16.03 -10.10 -16.56
N ASP A 82 15.22 -11.15 -16.67
CA ASP A 82 14.02 -11.21 -17.51
C ASP A 82 12.91 -10.26 -17.01
N VAL A 83 12.07 -9.81 -17.95
CA VAL A 83 10.95 -8.89 -17.71
C VAL A 83 9.70 -9.48 -18.32
N ASP A 84 8.63 -9.57 -17.53
CA ASP A 84 7.37 -10.16 -17.94
C ASP A 84 6.27 -9.10 -18.05
N PRO A 85 5.72 -8.84 -19.24
CA PRO A 85 4.61 -7.91 -19.40
C PRO A 85 3.32 -8.51 -18.82
N LEU A 86 2.66 -7.77 -17.94
CA LEU A 86 1.44 -8.20 -17.25
C LEU A 86 0.17 -7.62 -17.89
N TYR A 87 0.26 -6.41 -18.45
CA TYR A 87 -0.88 -5.69 -19.00
C TYR A 87 -0.46 -4.65 -20.02
N ALA A 88 -1.18 -4.54 -21.14
CA ALA A 88 -0.98 -3.49 -22.13
C ALA A 88 -2.32 -3.01 -22.72
N GLU A 89 -2.66 -1.73 -22.54
CA GLU A 89 -3.96 -1.19 -22.93
C GLU A 89 -3.90 0.31 -23.29
N ARG A 90 -4.90 0.77 -24.07
CA ARG A 90 -5.21 2.20 -24.20
C ARG A 90 -6.37 2.56 -23.29
N SER A 91 -6.18 3.52 -22.39
CA SER A 91 -7.33 4.06 -21.66
C SER A 91 -8.30 4.68 -22.67
N SER A 92 -9.58 4.32 -22.62
CA SER A 92 -10.61 4.80 -23.56
C SER A 92 -11.81 5.43 -22.88
N SER A 93 -11.84 5.41 -21.53
CA SER A 93 -12.93 5.91 -20.71
C SER A 93 -12.57 7.17 -19.91
N LEU A 94 -11.40 7.75 -20.18
CA LEU A 94 -10.85 8.90 -19.47
C LEU A 94 -10.99 10.19 -20.28
N ALA A 95 -11.01 11.33 -19.59
CA ALA A 95 -11.02 12.65 -20.23
C ALA A 95 -9.73 12.95 -21.03
N VAL A 96 -8.60 12.37 -20.61
CA VAL A 96 -7.38 12.25 -21.40
C VAL A 96 -6.94 10.80 -21.40
N ASN A 97 -6.45 10.33 -22.53
CA ASN A 97 -6.12 8.94 -22.80
C ASN A 97 -4.61 8.73 -22.81
N THR A 98 -4.16 7.56 -22.37
CA THR A 98 -2.76 7.12 -22.39
C THR A 98 -2.68 5.67 -22.83
N VAL A 99 -1.54 5.27 -23.37
CA VAL A 99 -1.11 3.86 -23.39
C VAL A 99 -0.50 3.56 -22.02
N LEU A 100 -0.73 2.37 -21.48
CA LEU A 100 -0.01 1.84 -20.33
C LEU A 100 0.44 0.42 -20.63
N VAL A 101 1.69 0.14 -20.28
CA VAL A 101 2.27 -1.19 -20.18
C VAL A 101 2.69 -1.39 -18.74
N VAL A 102 2.24 -2.49 -18.13
CA VAL A 102 2.65 -2.94 -16.80
C VAL A 102 3.58 -4.12 -16.99
N MET A 103 4.75 -4.09 -16.37
CA MET A 103 5.75 -5.14 -16.46
C MET A 103 6.27 -5.51 -15.08
N ALA A 104 6.48 -6.79 -14.85
CA ALA A 104 7.14 -7.34 -13.67
C ALA A 104 8.58 -7.75 -13.99
N GLY A 105 9.38 -7.88 -12.95
CA GLY A 105 10.72 -8.44 -12.99
C GLY A 105 11.34 -8.39 -11.59
N TYR A 106 12.64 -8.64 -11.54
CA TYR A 106 13.41 -8.62 -10.29
C TYR A 106 14.51 -7.58 -10.36
N THR A 107 14.84 -7.01 -9.22
CA THR A 107 16.04 -6.17 -9.07
C THR A 107 17.27 -7.04 -8.79
N ALA A 108 18.47 -6.45 -8.88
CA ALA A 108 19.73 -7.18 -8.66
C ALA A 108 19.86 -7.80 -7.25
N ASP A 109 19.09 -7.34 -6.27
CA ASP A 109 18.97 -7.90 -4.92
C ASP A 109 17.80 -8.91 -4.79
N ASP A 110 17.31 -9.45 -5.91
CA ASP A 110 16.26 -10.47 -5.99
C ASP A 110 14.91 -10.02 -5.40
N ARG A 111 14.63 -8.72 -5.47
CA ARG A 111 13.36 -8.15 -5.00
C ARG A 111 12.39 -7.94 -6.17
N PRO A 112 11.14 -8.42 -6.05
CA PRO A 112 10.08 -8.18 -7.04
C PRO A 112 9.88 -6.68 -7.28
N VAL A 113 9.72 -6.32 -8.55
CA VAL A 113 9.51 -4.94 -8.98
C VAL A 113 8.51 -4.88 -10.14
N VAL A 114 7.67 -3.85 -10.13
CA VAL A 114 6.69 -3.61 -11.18
C VAL A 114 6.83 -2.19 -11.71
N ALA A 115 7.00 -2.05 -13.02
CA ALA A 115 6.96 -0.76 -13.68
C ALA A 115 5.63 -0.50 -14.36
N PHE A 116 5.23 0.77 -14.32
CA PHE A 116 4.09 1.31 -15.05
C PHE A 116 4.63 2.27 -16.10
N VAL A 117 4.74 1.79 -17.34
CA VAL A 117 5.26 2.57 -18.47
C VAL A 117 4.10 3.15 -19.25
N THR A 118 4.06 4.48 -19.38
CA THR A 118 2.97 5.18 -20.06
C THR A 118 3.46 6.00 -21.22
N SER A 119 2.59 6.23 -22.20
CA SER A 119 2.76 7.36 -23.11
C SER A 119 2.31 8.68 -22.44
N PRO A 120 2.61 9.85 -23.03
CA PRO A 120 1.99 11.09 -22.61
C PRO A 120 0.46 11.01 -22.75
N ALA A 121 -0.26 11.47 -21.73
CA ALA A 121 -1.70 11.56 -21.79
C ALA A 121 -2.14 12.60 -22.82
N THR A 122 -3.18 12.32 -23.59
CA THR A 122 -3.69 13.19 -24.66
C THR A 122 -5.21 13.19 -24.73
N THR A 123 -5.83 14.26 -25.22
CA THR A 123 -7.28 14.28 -25.46
C THR A 123 -7.72 13.42 -26.65
N GLY A 124 -6.77 12.98 -27.48
CA GLY A 124 -7.02 12.13 -28.65
C GLY A 124 -6.62 10.67 -28.43
N THR A 125 -6.23 10.02 -29.53
CA THR A 125 -5.63 8.67 -29.48
C THR A 125 -4.19 8.78 -28.98
N PRO A 126 -3.81 8.09 -27.89
CA PRO A 126 -2.44 8.11 -27.40
C PRO A 126 -1.50 7.37 -28.34
N GLY A 127 -0.34 7.97 -28.59
CA GLY A 127 0.75 7.34 -29.35
C GLY A 127 1.45 6.25 -28.54
N THR A 128 2.17 5.37 -29.24
CA THR A 128 2.98 4.28 -28.68
C THR A 128 4.49 4.51 -28.80
N GLU A 129 4.90 5.61 -29.46
CA GLU A 129 6.31 5.90 -29.77
C GLU A 129 7.07 6.55 -28.61
N GLN A 130 6.42 7.46 -27.89
CA GLN A 130 7.01 8.16 -26.76
C GLN A 130 6.49 7.53 -25.47
N LEU A 131 7.36 6.85 -24.75
CA LEU A 131 7.05 6.17 -23.49
C LEU A 131 7.97 6.67 -22.38
N PHE A 132 7.52 6.55 -21.15
CA PHE A 132 8.32 6.78 -19.95
C PHE A 132 7.80 5.96 -18.79
N VAL A 133 8.69 5.61 -17.86
CA VAL A 133 8.31 5.02 -16.59
C VAL A 133 7.57 6.07 -15.77
N ARG A 134 6.28 5.85 -15.52
CA ARG A 134 5.46 6.74 -14.70
C ARG A 134 5.63 6.46 -13.23
N ALA A 135 5.67 5.19 -12.85
CA ALA A 135 5.80 4.73 -11.48
C ALA A 135 6.52 3.38 -11.42
N VAL A 136 7.13 3.09 -10.29
CA VAL A 136 7.74 1.80 -9.97
C VAL A 136 7.25 1.36 -8.60
N SER A 137 6.72 0.14 -8.51
CA SER A 137 6.27 -0.50 -7.28
C SER A 137 7.22 -1.62 -6.88
N PHE A 138 7.32 -1.86 -5.58
CA PHE A 138 7.95 -3.04 -5.01
C PHE A 138 6.88 -3.81 -4.24
N PRO A 139 6.08 -4.64 -4.93
CA PRO A 139 5.00 -5.35 -4.29
C PRO A 139 5.52 -6.32 -3.21
N GLU A 140 4.61 -6.73 -2.33
CA GLU A 140 4.83 -7.89 -1.46
C GLU A 140 4.97 -9.17 -2.32
N GLU A 141 5.48 -10.27 -1.75
CA GLU A 141 5.73 -11.52 -2.49
C GLU A 141 4.49 -12.10 -3.19
N GLN A 142 3.27 -11.75 -2.74
CA GLN A 142 2.03 -12.27 -3.32
C GLN A 142 0.97 -11.15 -3.38
N PRO A 143 1.14 -10.15 -4.26
CA PRO A 143 0.22 -9.03 -4.31
C PRO A 143 -1.14 -9.50 -4.84
N LEU A 144 -2.24 -8.97 -4.29
CA LEU A 144 -3.58 -9.17 -4.85
C LEU A 144 -3.88 -8.18 -5.99
N ALA A 145 -3.12 -7.10 -6.03
CA ALA A 145 -3.17 -6.07 -7.06
C ALA A 145 -1.88 -5.24 -7.03
N VAL A 146 -1.57 -4.62 -8.15
CA VAL A 146 -0.50 -3.63 -8.27
C VAL A 146 -1.04 -2.37 -8.91
N GLY A 147 -0.50 -1.21 -8.57
CA GLY A 147 -0.99 0.04 -9.14
C GLY A 147 -0.14 1.23 -8.77
N PHE A 148 -0.55 2.39 -9.24
CA PHE A 148 0.10 3.66 -8.93
C PHE A 148 -0.91 4.80 -8.79
N VAL A 149 -0.49 5.85 -8.11
CA VAL A 149 -1.11 7.17 -8.13
C VAL A 149 -0.03 8.20 -8.40
N ALA A 150 -0.08 8.81 -9.58
CA ALA A 150 0.82 9.89 -9.98
C ALA A 150 0.14 11.23 -9.67
N ALA A 151 0.58 11.86 -8.57
CA ALA A 151 0.03 13.13 -8.10
C ALA A 151 0.51 14.33 -8.93
N THR A 152 1.71 14.23 -9.50
CA THR A 152 2.31 15.24 -10.35
C THR A 152 2.09 14.86 -11.80
N GLN A 153 1.39 15.73 -12.53
CA GLN A 153 1.21 15.57 -13.96
C GLN A 153 2.56 15.64 -14.68
N ASP A 154 2.77 14.78 -15.68
CA ASP A 154 3.96 14.87 -16.50
C ASP A 154 3.93 16.13 -17.37
N PRO A 155 5.05 16.85 -17.57
CA PRO A 155 5.08 17.99 -18.48
C PRO A 155 4.65 17.66 -19.92
N ALA A 156 4.80 16.42 -20.36
CA ALA A 156 4.33 15.96 -21.68
C ALA A 156 2.83 15.64 -21.72
N ASP A 157 2.18 15.46 -20.56
CA ASP A 157 0.75 15.14 -20.50
C ASP A 157 -0.11 16.36 -20.86
N ALA A 158 -1.22 16.10 -21.56
CA ALA A 158 -2.34 17.02 -21.59
C ALA A 158 -2.92 17.24 -20.18
N ALA A 159 -3.47 18.43 -19.93
CA ALA A 159 -3.97 18.82 -18.62
C ALA A 159 -5.01 17.84 -18.06
N PHE A 160 -4.76 17.33 -16.86
CA PHE A 160 -5.73 16.49 -16.16
C PHE A 160 -6.91 17.32 -15.64
N PRO A 161 -8.13 16.76 -15.62
CA PRO A 161 -9.29 17.44 -15.06
C PRO A 161 -9.01 17.98 -13.65
N ASN A 162 -9.29 19.27 -13.42
CA ASN A 162 -9.07 19.98 -12.15
C ASN A 162 -7.61 19.94 -11.61
N GLY A 163 -6.62 19.60 -12.45
CA GLY A 163 -5.25 19.35 -12.00
C GLY A 163 -5.17 18.18 -11.01
N GLY A 164 -6.02 17.16 -11.22
CA GLY A 164 -6.06 15.94 -10.43
C GLY A 164 -4.87 15.02 -10.66
N SER A 165 -5.01 13.79 -10.20
CA SER A 165 -3.94 12.78 -10.17
C SER A 165 -4.34 11.59 -11.04
N LEU A 166 -3.41 11.00 -11.78
CA LEU A 166 -3.71 9.79 -12.55
C LEU A 166 -3.52 8.56 -11.65
N ALA A 167 -4.56 7.73 -11.54
CA ALA A 167 -4.52 6.49 -10.77
C ALA A 167 -4.83 5.29 -11.66
N PHE A 168 -4.06 4.22 -11.43
CA PHE A 168 -4.28 2.92 -12.05
C PHE A 168 -4.11 1.80 -11.02
N ALA A 169 -4.90 0.73 -11.17
CA ALA A 169 -4.63 -0.55 -10.52
C ALA A 169 -4.95 -1.71 -11.46
N LEU A 170 -4.18 -2.78 -11.34
CA LEU A 170 -4.33 -4.07 -12.00
C LEU A 170 -4.49 -5.15 -10.93
N ALA A 171 -5.62 -5.83 -10.96
CA ALA A 171 -5.88 -6.97 -10.09
C ALA A 171 -5.05 -8.18 -10.53
N LYS A 172 -4.69 -9.04 -9.58
CA LYS A 172 -4.23 -10.40 -9.86
C LYS A 172 -5.23 -11.13 -10.76
N PRO A 173 -4.78 -12.07 -11.63
CA PRO A 173 -5.71 -12.97 -12.30
C PRO A 173 -6.71 -13.58 -11.31
N GLU A 174 -7.96 -13.78 -11.75
CA GLU A 174 -9.09 -14.27 -10.93
C GLU A 174 -9.69 -13.26 -9.94
N THR A 175 -8.95 -12.24 -9.50
CA THR A 175 -9.52 -11.14 -8.73
C THR A 175 -10.43 -10.31 -9.64
N THR A 176 -11.73 -10.33 -9.34
CA THR A 176 -12.76 -9.79 -10.25
C THR A 176 -12.89 -8.27 -10.21
N SER A 177 -12.39 -7.63 -9.15
CA SER A 177 -12.55 -6.18 -8.99
C SER A 177 -11.52 -5.54 -8.08
N VAL A 178 -10.94 -4.44 -8.55
CA VAL A 178 -10.06 -3.56 -7.79
C VAL A 178 -10.53 -2.12 -7.85
N MET A 179 -10.18 -1.35 -6.82
CA MET A 179 -10.45 0.07 -6.74
C MET A 179 -9.31 0.81 -6.04
N VAL A 180 -8.96 1.98 -6.56
CA VAL A 180 -8.12 2.93 -5.82
C VAL A 180 -9.04 3.89 -5.07
N SER A 181 -8.91 3.93 -3.74
CA SER A 181 -9.58 4.94 -2.90
C SER A 181 -8.57 5.97 -2.40
N THR A 182 -9.03 7.19 -2.14
CA THR A 182 -8.22 8.25 -1.52
C THR A 182 -8.98 8.89 -0.36
N THR A 183 -8.25 9.42 0.62
CA THR A 183 -8.83 10.21 1.72
C THR A 183 -9.08 11.67 1.33
N VAL A 184 -8.71 12.07 0.11
CA VAL A 184 -8.99 13.42 -0.39
C VAL A 184 -10.48 13.53 -0.75
N PRO A 185 -11.22 14.49 -0.17
CA PRO A 185 -12.62 14.69 -0.52
C PRO A 185 -12.80 14.96 -2.01
N GLY A 186 -13.78 14.29 -2.60
CA GLY A 186 -14.13 14.46 -4.00
C GLY A 186 -15.40 13.71 -4.36
N PRO A 187 -15.90 13.88 -5.59
CA PRO A 187 -17.01 13.08 -6.09
C PRO A 187 -16.68 11.60 -5.89
N ARG A 188 -17.54 10.84 -5.22
CA ARG A 188 -17.45 9.38 -5.20
C ARG A 188 -17.81 8.91 -6.60
N GLU A 189 -16.82 8.49 -7.36
CA GLU A 189 -17.07 8.01 -8.72
C GLU A 189 -17.56 6.55 -8.69
N THR A 190 -18.83 6.38 -9.05
CA THR A 190 -19.49 5.08 -9.22
C THR A 190 -19.28 4.59 -10.66
N GLY A 191 -18.09 4.05 -10.94
CA GLY A 191 -17.84 3.34 -12.19
C GLY A 191 -18.00 1.83 -12.01
N PRO A 192 -18.19 1.06 -13.11
CA PRO A 192 -18.13 -0.39 -13.02
C PRO A 192 -16.73 -0.78 -12.49
N LEU A 193 -16.73 -1.65 -11.49
CA LEU A 193 -15.51 -2.27 -10.98
C LEU A 193 -15.12 -3.41 -11.93
N GLY A 194 -13.82 -3.63 -12.07
CA GLY A 194 -13.26 -4.69 -12.91
C GLY A 194 -11.85 -5.05 -12.48
N ASP A 195 -11.24 -5.96 -13.21
CA ASP A 195 -9.86 -6.42 -12.99
C ASP A 195 -8.82 -5.31 -13.22
N THR A 196 -9.25 -4.16 -13.74
CA THR A 196 -8.48 -2.92 -13.83
C THR A 196 -9.27 -1.72 -13.32
N TYR A 197 -8.55 -0.75 -12.77
CA TYR A 197 -9.08 0.53 -12.34
C TYR A 197 -8.29 1.65 -12.99
N TRP A 198 -8.97 2.60 -13.62
CA TRP A 198 -8.38 3.76 -14.29
C TRP A 198 -9.18 5.00 -13.94
N ARG A 199 -8.63 5.97 -13.20
CA ARG A 199 -9.36 7.21 -12.87
C ARG A 199 -8.46 8.42 -12.68
N PHE A 200 -9.06 9.60 -12.81
CA PHE A 200 -8.49 10.82 -12.24
C PHE A 200 -9.00 10.98 -10.82
N LEU A 201 -8.07 10.98 -9.87
CA LEU A 201 -8.38 11.31 -8.49
C LEU A 201 -8.38 12.84 -8.30
N PRO A 202 -9.08 13.35 -7.27
CA PRO A 202 -9.07 14.78 -6.94
C PRO A 202 -7.66 15.32 -6.74
N ARG A 203 -7.48 16.62 -7.00
CA ARG A 203 -6.22 17.32 -6.75
C ARG A 203 -5.78 17.12 -5.28
N GLY A 204 -4.51 16.75 -5.10
CA GLY A 204 -3.94 16.43 -3.79
C GLY A 204 -3.99 14.94 -3.44
N ALA A 205 -4.65 14.11 -4.26
CA ALA A 205 -4.51 12.67 -4.16
C ALA A 205 -3.12 12.24 -4.62
N GLY A 206 -2.51 11.30 -3.92
CA GLY A 206 -1.20 10.74 -4.21
C GLY A 206 -1.05 9.39 -3.54
N ALA A 207 0.04 8.68 -3.80
CA ALA A 207 0.24 7.37 -3.21
C ALA A 207 0.21 7.38 -1.66
N TRP A 208 0.57 8.51 -1.05
CA TRP A 208 0.59 8.70 0.41
C TRP A 208 -0.78 8.82 1.08
N ASN A 209 -1.85 9.03 0.32
CA ASN A 209 -3.21 9.14 0.84
C ASN A 209 -4.20 8.32 0.00
N SER A 210 -3.67 7.31 -0.69
CA SER A 210 -4.42 6.39 -1.53
C SER A 210 -4.08 4.94 -1.18
N GLN A 211 -5.04 4.06 -1.43
CA GLN A 211 -4.88 2.61 -1.25
C GLN A 211 -5.60 1.88 -2.37
N ILE A 212 -5.09 0.71 -2.73
CA ILE A 212 -5.74 -0.23 -3.63
C ILE A 212 -6.52 -1.22 -2.76
N ASN A 213 -7.80 -1.40 -3.05
CA ASN A 213 -8.65 -2.37 -2.38
C ASN A 213 -9.15 -3.37 -3.42
N GLY A 214 -9.10 -4.66 -3.12
CA GLY A 214 -10.04 -5.59 -3.72
C GLY A 214 -11.42 -5.44 -3.08
N VAL A 215 -12.45 -5.84 -3.82
CA VAL A 215 -13.85 -5.70 -3.36
C VAL A 215 -14.27 -6.88 -2.49
N GLU A 216 -13.47 -7.93 -2.44
CA GLU A 216 -13.73 -9.12 -1.62
C GLU A 216 -13.47 -8.82 -0.14
N SER A 217 -14.39 -9.25 0.72
CA SER A 217 -14.37 -8.87 2.13
C SER A 217 -13.19 -9.49 2.88
N GLY A 218 -12.38 -8.66 3.54
CA GLY A 218 -11.30 -9.11 4.43
C GLY A 218 -9.90 -9.02 3.83
N GLU A 219 -9.75 -8.56 2.59
CA GLU A 219 -8.44 -8.32 1.99
C GLU A 219 -7.73 -7.13 2.64
N THR A 220 -6.42 -7.25 2.82
CA THR A 220 -5.57 -6.15 3.29
C THR A 220 -5.37 -5.17 2.13
N PRO A 221 -5.67 -3.88 2.30
CA PRO A 221 -5.40 -2.86 1.29
C PRO A 221 -3.93 -2.78 0.95
N MET A 222 -3.64 -2.58 -0.33
CA MET A 222 -2.28 -2.51 -0.87
C MET A 222 -1.88 -1.06 -1.14
N TRP A 223 -0.59 -0.78 -1.08
CA TRP A 223 -0.05 0.53 -1.41
C TRP A 223 0.13 0.69 -2.92
N PRO A 224 -0.49 1.72 -3.53
CA PRO A 224 -0.09 2.12 -4.87
C PRO A 224 1.32 2.71 -4.84
N ALA A 225 2.08 2.52 -5.91
CA ALA A 225 3.32 3.25 -6.13
C ALA A 225 3.06 4.75 -6.33
N ALA A 226 4.00 5.59 -5.90
CA ALA A 226 4.02 7.00 -6.29
C ALA A 226 4.56 7.16 -7.70
N GLY A 227 4.19 8.26 -8.36
CA GLY A 227 4.83 8.66 -9.60
C GLY A 227 6.31 8.94 -9.38
N LEU A 228 7.18 8.55 -10.30
CA LEU A 228 8.63 8.81 -10.22
C LEU A 228 8.96 10.31 -10.17
N ARG A 229 8.07 11.14 -10.72
CA ARG A 229 8.16 12.60 -10.76
C ARG A 229 7.37 13.28 -9.64
N ASP A 230 6.79 12.52 -8.71
CA ASP A 230 6.04 13.11 -7.60
C ASP A 230 6.97 13.87 -6.64
N ALA A 231 6.55 15.08 -6.30
CA ALA A 231 7.05 15.86 -5.17
C ALA A 231 5.86 16.08 -4.24
N PRO A 232 5.62 15.21 -3.25
CA PRO A 232 6.59 14.54 -2.38
C PRO A 232 7.13 13.20 -2.88
N GLN A 233 8.34 12.85 -2.41
CA GLN A 233 8.87 11.50 -2.59
C GLN A 233 8.30 10.55 -1.53
N THR A 234 7.95 9.33 -1.94
CA THR A 234 7.56 8.24 -1.02
C THR A 234 8.63 7.16 -0.95
N ARG A 235 8.88 6.62 0.25
CA ARG A 235 9.81 5.50 0.48
C ARG A 235 9.27 4.55 1.53
N THR A 236 9.83 3.35 1.64
CA THR A 236 9.58 2.47 2.78
C THR A 236 10.56 2.77 3.91
N ALA A 237 10.10 2.70 5.16
CA ALA A 237 10.94 2.73 6.36
C ALA A 237 10.52 1.67 7.37
N THR A 238 11.46 1.25 8.19
CA THR A 238 11.20 0.42 9.37
C THR A 238 11.22 1.29 10.62
N VAL A 239 10.17 1.20 11.43
CA VAL A 239 10.07 1.94 12.71
C VAL A 239 10.30 1.00 13.89
N SER A 240 11.25 1.36 14.74
CA SER A 240 11.52 0.68 16.02
C SER A 240 11.21 1.64 17.18
N VAL A 241 10.14 1.38 17.93
CA VAL A 241 9.67 2.15 19.10
C VAL A 241 9.35 3.62 18.76
N THR A 242 10.37 4.45 18.58
CA THR A 242 10.27 5.89 18.23
C THR A 242 11.35 6.33 17.24
N THR A 243 11.98 5.41 16.52
CA THR A 243 13.02 5.72 15.52
C THR A 243 12.69 5.07 14.19
N ALA A 244 12.60 5.87 13.14
CA ALA A 244 12.44 5.42 11.77
C ALA A 244 13.80 5.26 11.08
N ARG A 245 14.00 4.14 10.40
CA ARG A 245 15.22 3.82 9.67
C ARG A 245 14.95 3.83 8.18
N TYR A 246 15.58 4.77 7.48
CA TYR A 246 15.61 4.89 6.03
C TYR A 246 16.75 5.84 5.61
N PRO A 247 17.15 5.87 4.32
CA PRO A 247 18.21 6.76 3.87
C PRO A 247 17.86 8.24 4.05
N ALA A 248 18.75 8.97 4.74
CA ALA A 248 18.69 10.41 4.99
C ALA A 248 17.35 10.90 5.59
N PRO A 249 17.00 10.53 6.84
CA PRO A 249 15.85 11.08 7.53
C PRO A 249 15.95 12.60 7.68
N ALA A 250 14.82 13.30 7.61
CA ALA A 250 14.76 14.73 7.83
C ALA A 250 13.57 15.13 8.71
N ALA A 251 13.77 16.21 9.47
CA ALA A 251 12.69 16.83 10.24
C ALA A 251 11.48 17.13 9.33
N GLY A 252 10.28 16.77 9.74
CA GLY A 252 9.05 16.99 8.97
C GLY A 252 8.73 15.92 7.91
N ASP A 253 9.55 14.87 7.76
CA ASP A 253 9.14 13.68 7.02
C ASP A 253 7.95 13.02 7.73
N LEU A 254 6.93 12.64 6.97
CA LEU A 254 5.71 12.06 7.48
C LEU A 254 5.80 10.54 7.39
N LEU A 255 5.49 9.83 8.48
CA LEU A 255 5.43 8.38 8.49
C LEU A 255 3.97 7.95 8.43
N MET A 256 3.63 7.17 7.42
CA MET A 256 2.27 6.74 7.10
C MET A 256 2.17 5.23 7.28
N THR A 257 1.19 4.78 8.04
CA THR A 257 0.69 3.41 7.89
C THR A 257 -0.24 3.35 6.68
N GLN A 258 -0.75 2.15 6.36
CA GLN A 258 -1.74 1.96 5.29
C GLN A 258 -2.94 2.91 5.35
N TYR A 259 -3.29 3.43 6.53
CA TYR A 259 -4.51 4.22 6.69
C TYR A 259 -4.29 5.65 7.15
N ARG A 260 -3.19 5.92 7.87
CA ARG A 260 -3.10 7.09 8.75
C ARG A 260 -1.65 7.53 9.01
N LEU A 261 -1.50 8.81 9.33
CA LEU A 261 -0.28 9.41 9.84
C LEU A 261 0.08 8.76 11.18
N PHE A 262 1.18 8.01 11.16
CA PHE A 262 1.79 7.41 12.33
C PHE A 262 2.51 8.47 13.18
N GLY A 263 3.32 9.30 12.53
CA GLY A 263 4.19 10.25 13.22
C GLY A 263 4.93 11.16 12.25
N VAL A 264 5.65 12.12 12.82
CA VAL A 264 6.48 13.06 12.07
C VAL A 264 7.91 12.93 12.57
N VAL A 265 8.87 12.81 11.66
CA VAL A 265 10.29 12.74 12.01
C VAL A 265 10.73 14.09 12.56
N LYS A 266 11.42 14.09 13.69
CA LYS A 266 11.86 15.30 14.41
C LYS A 266 13.17 15.84 13.86
N ASP A 267 14.08 14.98 13.45
CA ASP A 267 15.41 15.36 13.01
C ASP A 267 16.11 14.27 12.18
N ALA A 268 17.37 14.51 11.82
CA ALA A 268 18.18 13.63 10.98
C ALA A 268 18.58 12.30 11.65
N SER A 269 18.35 12.12 12.96
CA SER A 269 18.52 10.83 13.63
C SER A 269 17.40 9.83 13.31
N GLY A 270 16.31 10.30 12.70
CA GLY A 270 15.12 9.50 12.45
C GLY A 270 14.20 9.39 13.67
N GLU A 271 14.43 10.14 14.75
CA GLU A 271 13.54 10.17 15.90
C GLU A 271 12.14 10.65 15.50
N VAL A 272 11.10 9.98 15.97
CA VAL A 272 9.70 10.17 15.54
C VAL A 272 8.88 10.80 16.66
N ASP A 273 8.17 11.87 16.35
CA ASP A 273 7.09 12.39 17.18
C ASP A 273 5.76 11.73 16.80
N VAL A 274 5.29 10.82 17.66
CA VAL A 274 3.97 10.18 17.58
C VAL A 274 2.92 10.86 18.47
N GLY A 275 3.35 11.79 19.35
CA GLY A 275 2.49 12.48 20.31
C GLY A 275 1.88 13.79 19.78
N ALA A 276 2.20 14.13 18.52
CA ALA A 276 1.81 15.37 17.87
C ALA A 276 2.28 16.66 18.56
N ALA A 277 3.33 16.58 19.38
CA ALA A 277 3.89 17.73 20.09
C ALA A 277 4.60 18.72 19.15
N THR A 278 5.19 18.24 18.06
CA THR A 278 5.94 19.06 17.09
C THR A 278 5.22 19.21 15.75
N TRP A 279 4.10 18.51 15.54
CA TRP A 279 3.41 18.47 14.24
C TRP A 279 3.01 19.86 13.73
N ALA A 280 2.61 20.77 14.62
CA ALA A 280 2.24 22.14 14.26
C ALA A 280 3.39 22.97 13.64
N ALA A 281 4.65 22.58 13.87
CA ALA A 281 5.79 23.20 13.20
C ALA A 281 5.92 22.76 11.72
N HIS A 282 5.32 21.63 11.37
CA HIS A 282 5.45 20.96 10.08
C HIS A 282 4.19 21.00 9.23
N GLY A 283 3.04 21.37 9.80
CA GLY A 283 1.77 21.42 9.09
C GLY A 283 0.62 21.85 9.97
N GLU A 284 -0.58 21.79 9.39
CA GLU A 284 -1.83 22.18 10.01
C GLU A 284 -2.79 21.00 10.08
N VAL A 285 -3.63 20.97 11.10
CA VAL A 285 -4.63 19.92 11.29
C VAL A 285 -6.03 20.50 11.14
N ARG A 286 -6.88 19.80 10.40
CA ARG A 286 -8.29 20.15 10.21
C ARG A 286 -9.16 18.90 10.10
N THR A 287 -10.46 19.05 10.28
CA THR A 287 -11.42 18.02 9.85
C THR A 287 -11.54 18.01 8.32
N ASP A 288 -12.06 16.92 7.76
CA ASP A 288 -12.50 16.83 6.36
C ASP A 288 -13.53 17.91 6.00
N SER A 289 -14.42 18.27 6.93
CA SER A 289 -15.35 19.40 6.86
C SER A 289 -14.68 20.78 6.94
N GLY A 290 -13.36 20.84 7.17
CA GLY A 290 -12.55 22.05 7.11
C GLY A 290 -12.40 22.81 8.43
N ILE A 291 -12.82 22.25 9.56
CA ILE A 291 -12.69 22.87 10.89
C ILE A 291 -11.22 22.77 11.34
N PRO A 292 -10.48 23.87 11.52
CA PRO A 292 -9.10 23.83 11.97
C PRO A 292 -9.00 23.43 13.45
N GLY A 293 -7.92 22.78 13.85
CA GLY A 293 -7.72 22.39 15.24
C GLY A 293 -6.28 22.09 15.63
N LEU A 294 -6.11 21.76 16.90
CA LEU A 294 -4.85 21.33 17.50
C LEU A 294 -4.98 19.89 17.98
N LEU A 295 -3.86 19.15 17.92
CA LEU A 295 -3.74 17.81 18.46
C LEU A 295 -2.90 17.81 19.73
N THR A 296 -3.30 17.02 20.71
CA THR A 296 -2.52 16.82 21.94
C THR A 296 -2.62 15.37 22.37
N ALA A 297 -1.49 14.73 22.69
CA ALA A 297 -1.50 13.37 23.20
C ALA A 297 -2.25 13.24 24.53
N LEU A 298 -3.07 12.20 24.65
CA LEU A 298 -3.70 11.78 25.90
C LEU A 298 -2.93 10.60 26.52
N PRO A 299 -3.01 10.41 27.85
CA PRO A 299 -2.39 9.24 28.51
C PRO A 299 -2.91 7.89 27.98
N THR A 300 -4.11 7.88 27.40
CA THR A 300 -4.74 6.71 26.78
C THR A 300 -4.11 6.33 25.43
N GLY A 301 -3.26 7.18 24.86
CA GLY A 301 -2.62 6.96 23.57
C GLY A 301 -3.36 7.54 22.35
N HIS A 302 -4.62 7.92 22.55
CA HIS A 302 -5.36 8.72 21.58
C HIS A 302 -4.82 10.16 21.52
N LEU A 303 -5.10 10.85 20.42
CA LEU A 303 -4.92 12.29 20.34
C LEU A 303 -6.25 12.97 20.68
N ARG A 304 -6.21 14.06 21.44
CA ARG A 304 -7.34 14.96 21.61
C ARG A 304 -7.32 15.97 20.46
N PHE A 305 -8.46 16.16 19.80
CA PHE A 305 -8.66 17.23 18.84
C PHE A 305 -9.36 18.41 19.51
N MET A 306 -8.73 19.58 19.48
CA MET A 306 -9.29 20.82 20.00
C MET A 306 -9.59 21.77 18.83
N PRO A 307 -10.87 22.01 18.49
CA PRO A 307 -11.21 22.94 17.41
C PRO A 307 -10.77 24.36 17.76
N THR A 308 -10.25 25.06 16.77
CA THR A 308 -9.78 26.46 16.88
C THR A 308 -10.59 27.43 16.01
N GLY A 309 -11.53 26.89 15.22
CA GLY A 309 -12.41 27.66 14.35
C GLY A 309 -13.88 27.22 14.50
N PRO A 310 -14.80 27.93 13.83
CA PRO A 310 -16.22 27.60 13.87
C PRO A 310 -16.51 26.29 13.13
N GLY A 311 -17.58 25.62 13.54
CA GLY A 311 -18.11 24.43 12.88
C GLY A 311 -18.70 23.44 13.87
N THR A 312 -19.44 22.47 13.34
CA THR A 312 -19.95 21.34 14.12
C THR A 312 -19.11 20.13 13.78
N ILE A 313 -18.46 19.56 14.80
CA ILE A 313 -17.77 18.28 14.68
C ILE A 313 -18.80 17.17 14.82
N THR A 314 -18.71 16.15 13.97
CA THR A 314 -19.51 14.93 14.07
C THR A 314 -18.66 13.70 14.35
N GLU A 315 -19.31 12.66 14.89
CA GLU A 315 -18.68 11.34 15.01
C GLU A 315 -18.27 10.82 13.64
N ASN A 316 -17.10 10.19 13.57
CA ASN A 316 -16.45 9.69 12.36
C ASN A 316 -15.95 10.74 11.36
N ASP A 317 -15.94 12.03 11.72
CA ASP A 317 -15.20 13.03 10.95
C ASP A 317 -13.75 12.59 10.80
N GLU A 318 -13.19 12.74 9.59
CA GLU A 318 -11.77 12.49 9.39
C GLU A 318 -10.95 13.67 9.85
N VAL A 319 -9.90 13.41 10.62
CA VAL A 319 -8.89 14.42 10.94
C VAL A 319 -7.76 14.30 9.92
N LEU A 320 -7.44 15.41 9.27
CA LEU A 320 -6.46 15.53 8.20
C LEU A 320 -5.29 16.41 8.66
N PHE A 321 -4.08 16.03 8.27
CA PHE A 321 -2.86 16.84 8.41
C PHE A 321 -2.43 17.31 7.02
N THR A 322 -2.19 18.61 6.88
CA THR A 322 -1.69 19.24 5.64
C THR A 322 -0.27 19.73 5.87
N SER A 323 0.69 19.28 5.06
CA SER A 323 2.07 19.69 5.21
C SER A 323 2.26 21.17 4.87
N LYS A 324 2.98 21.89 5.74
CA LYS A 324 3.38 23.28 5.49
C LYS A 324 4.42 23.40 4.38
N ALA A 325 5.28 22.40 4.25
CA ALA A 325 6.33 22.37 3.23
C ALA A 325 5.76 22.13 1.82
N ASN A 326 4.65 21.39 1.73
CA ASN A 326 3.94 21.17 0.47
C ASN A 326 2.44 20.98 0.75
N PRO A 327 1.61 22.02 0.52
CA PRO A 327 0.18 21.96 0.79
C PRO A 327 -0.61 20.94 -0.04
N ALA A 328 -0.02 20.36 -1.10
CA ALA A 328 -0.62 19.25 -1.82
C ALA A 328 -0.55 17.92 -1.03
N VAL A 329 0.32 17.83 -0.02
CA VAL A 329 0.44 16.66 0.86
C VAL A 329 -0.56 16.77 1.98
N VAL A 330 -1.72 16.14 1.78
CA VAL A 330 -2.76 15.96 2.79
C VAL A 330 -2.83 14.49 3.17
N VAL A 331 -2.68 14.18 4.45
CA VAL A 331 -2.72 12.81 4.98
C VAL A 331 -3.76 12.71 6.08
N ARG A 332 -4.43 11.56 6.17
CA ARG A 332 -5.37 11.29 7.25
C ARG A 332 -4.61 11.03 8.54
N VAL A 333 -5.00 11.63 9.65
CA VAL A 333 -4.52 11.32 11.00
C VAL A 333 -5.36 10.23 11.64
N GLY A 334 -6.68 10.32 11.50
CA GLY A 334 -7.58 9.31 12.05
C GLY A 334 -9.05 9.68 12.00
N LEU A 335 -9.85 8.94 12.75
CA LEU A 335 -11.30 9.12 12.87
C LEU A 335 -11.64 9.76 14.19
N MET A 336 -12.54 10.74 14.15
CA MET A 336 -13.04 11.41 15.33
C MET A 336 -14.07 10.54 16.05
N PHE A 337 -13.99 10.49 17.38
CA PHE A 337 -15.03 9.93 18.24
C PHE A 337 -15.18 10.78 19.51
N SER A 338 -16.37 10.77 20.09
CA SER A 338 -16.65 11.50 21.33
C SER A 338 -16.45 10.58 22.54
N HIS A 339 -15.77 11.07 23.57
CA HIS A 339 -15.65 10.35 24.83
C HIS A 339 -15.53 11.35 25.98
N ASP A 340 -16.41 11.23 26.98
CA ASP A 340 -16.49 12.12 28.15
C ASP A 340 -16.58 13.62 27.78
N GLY A 341 -17.21 13.94 26.65
CA GLY A 341 -17.36 15.33 26.18
C GLY A 341 -16.13 15.89 25.45
N ASP A 342 -15.08 15.09 25.25
CA ASP A 342 -13.92 15.44 24.44
C ASP A 342 -13.96 14.74 23.07
N TRP A 343 -13.48 15.46 22.05
CA TRP A 343 -13.22 14.88 20.74
C TRP A 343 -11.84 14.22 20.73
N ARG A 344 -11.84 12.92 20.46
CA ARG A 344 -10.63 12.10 20.36
C ARG A 344 -10.46 11.62 18.95
N VAL A 345 -9.20 11.44 18.56
CA VAL A 345 -8.81 10.90 17.27
C VAL A 345 -8.30 9.50 17.50
N ASP A 346 -9.02 8.54 16.93
CA ASP A 346 -8.61 7.15 16.94
C ASP A 346 -7.47 6.93 15.93
N ARG A 347 -6.48 6.13 16.33
CA ARG A 347 -5.34 5.72 15.53
C ARG A 347 -5.16 4.21 15.73
N PRO A 348 -5.81 3.36 14.92
CA PRO A 348 -5.62 1.92 15.01
C PRO A 348 -4.13 1.57 14.95
N GLY A 349 -3.66 0.79 15.93
CA GLY A 349 -2.25 0.44 16.10
C GLY A 349 -1.55 1.07 17.31
N TYR A 350 -2.25 1.87 18.13
CA TYR A 350 -1.69 2.44 19.36
C TYR A 350 -2.56 2.06 20.59
N PRO A 351 -2.07 1.33 21.63
CA PRO A 351 -0.82 0.54 21.78
C PRO A 351 -1.06 -1.00 21.88
N PRO A 352 -0.01 -1.87 21.81
CA PRO A 352 1.41 -1.53 21.82
C PRO A 352 2.21 -2.00 20.59
N TYR A 353 2.90 -1.02 20.00
CA TYR A 353 4.21 -1.10 19.36
C TYR A 353 4.79 -2.50 19.16
N VAL A 354 4.57 -3.06 17.96
CA VAL A 354 5.42 -4.15 17.48
C VAL A 354 6.75 -3.52 17.06
N ALA A 355 7.87 -4.06 17.54
CA ALA A 355 9.17 -3.66 17.01
C ALA A 355 9.21 -3.95 15.51
N ASN A 356 9.78 -3.02 14.72
CA ASN A 356 10.02 -3.16 13.29
C ASN A 356 8.76 -3.13 12.41
N GLN A 357 7.85 -2.18 12.67
CA GLN A 357 6.73 -1.94 11.78
C GLN A 357 7.20 -1.27 10.48
N GLU A 358 6.75 -1.78 9.34
CA GLU A 358 6.94 -1.13 8.04
C GLU A 358 5.94 0.01 7.85
N VAL A 359 6.45 1.17 7.41
CA VAL A 359 5.67 2.37 7.13
C VAL A 359 6.12 3.01 5.83
N GLN A 360 5.25 3.76 5.20
CA GLN A 360 5.60 4.64 4.09
C GLN A 360 6.07 5.99 4.62
N VAL A 361 7.25 6.44 4.21
CA VAL A 361 7.77 7.78 4.44
C VAL A 361 7.32 8.68 3.31
N VAL A 362 6.80 9.85 3.63
CA VAL A 362 6.48 10.91 2.67
C VAL A 362 7.37 12.09 2.99
N THR A 363 8.21 12.50 2.05
CA THR A 363 9.10 13.66 2.18
C THR A 363 8.48 14.87 1.48
N PRO A 364 7.86 15.82 2.20
CA PRO A 364 7.04 16.86 1.57
C PRO A 364 7.83 17.87 0.74
N ARG A 365 9.11 18.10 1.06
CA ARG A 365 9.90 19.24 0.57
C ARG A 365 10.38 19.11 -0.88
N GLY A 366 10.20 17.95 -1.53
CA GLY A 366 11.00 17.62 -2.72
C GLY A 366 12.48 17.50 -2.37
N ARG A 367 13.32 16.98 -3.28
CA ARG A 367 14.77 17.01 -3.13
C ARG A 367 15.36 18.26 -3.77
#